data_AF-A0A2S2NWE1-F1
#
_entry.id   AF-A0A2S2NWE1-F1
#
_cell.length_a   1.000
_cell.length_b   1.000
_cell.length_c   1.000
_cell.angle_alpha   90.00
_cell.angle_beta   90.00
_cell.angle_gamma   90.00
#
_symmetry.space_group_name_H-M   'P 1'
#
loop_
_entity.id
_entity.type
_entity.pdbx_description
1 polymer ?
#
loop_
_entity_poly.entity_id
_entity_poly.type
_entity_poly.pdbx_seq_one_letter_code
_entity_poly.pdbx_strand_id
1 'polypeptide(L)'
;MITAGKINEAIEELKYIAKFNGKKLSEESLKKLEAFRSINEKEIEIEETRKRRTTSCSSQQAFKRAMTSKRIIFRVINCSFCWMINTLIYYGLSMSSGSIVGNRYGNFILCSLVEIPALFLVIKIMNNCGRRESQCATLLVCSSLCISIAFVPKYAVILNVLLYLIGKFSITISFVILYMYTAEMFPTEIRHSLFGICSMFGRIGSMVAPQTPLLVTYFGELSPLLLFSGS
;
A
#
# COMPACT_ATOMS: atom_id res chain seq x y z
N MET A 1 -18.23 11.23 18.77
CA MET A 1 -18.90 12.26 17.94
C MET A 1 -20.40 12.38 18.16
N ILE A 2 -21.16 11.31 18.48
CA ILE A 2 -22.63 11.40 18.66
C ILE A 2 -23.04 12.25 19.89
N THR A 3 -22.17 12.39 20.89
CA THR A 3 -22.51 13.05 22.17
C THR A 3 -22.47 14.58 22.11
N ALA A 4 -21.58 15.19 21.32
CA ALA A 4 -21.45 16.65 21.27
C ALA A 4 -22.60 17.34 20.52
N GLY A 5 -23.10 16.73 19.44
CA GLY A 5 -24.17 17.29 18.62
C GLY A 5 -25.50 17.43 19.38
N LYS A 6 -25.87 16.41 20.16
CA LYS A 6 -27.14 16.37 20.91
C LYS A 6 -27.22 17.39 22.05
N ILE A 7 -26.07 17.77 22.65
CA ILE A 7 -26.03 18.75 23.74
C ILE A 7 -26.30 20.15 23.20
N ASN A 8 -25.70 20.50 22.04
CA ASN A 8 -25.93 21.79 21.41
C ASN A 8 -27.39 21.96 20.99
N GLU A 9 -28.00 20.89 20.46
CA GLU A 9 -29.41 20.83 20.09
C GLU A 9 -30.33 20.99 21.31
N ALA A 10 -30.02 20.32 22.43
CA ALA A 10 -30.76 20.48 23.69
C ALA A 10 -30.66 21.90 24.28
N ILE A 11 -29.52 22.58 24.14
CA ILE A 11 -29.34 23.98 24.58
C ILE A 11 -30.14 24.94 23.68
N GLU A 12 -30.17 24.71 22.37
CA GLU A 12 -30.98 25.47 21.40
C GLU A 12 -32.47 25.34 21.70
N GLU A 13 -32.97 24.12 21.95
CA GLU A 13 -34.38 23.90 22.30
C GLU A 13 -34.76 24.55 23.64
N LEU A 14 -33.91 24.46 24.67
CA LEU A 14 -34.12 25.14 25.94
C LEU A 14 -34.20 26.67 25.78
N LYS A 15 -33.36 27.26 24.92
CA LYS A 15 -33.42 28.69 24.58
C LYS A 15 -34.71 29.04 23.83
N TYR A 16 -35.15 28.18 22.91
CA TYR A 16 -36.39 28.37 22.15
C TYR A 16 -37.63 28.34 23.07
N ILE A 17 -37.74 27.33 23.93
CA ILE A 17 -38.85 27.17 24.87
C ILE A 17 -38.92 28.33 25.88
N ALA A 18 -37.76 28.79 26.37
CA ALA A 18 -37.71 29.93 27.28
C ALA A 18 -38.19 31.24 26.62
N LYS A 19 -37.85 31.44 25.33
CA LYS A 19 -38.31 32.58 24.53
C LYS A 19 -39.81 32.53 24.28
N PHE A 20 -40.37 31.35 24.01
CA PHE A 20 -41.80 31.14 23.74
C PHE A 20 -42.66 31.31 25.01
N ASN A 21 -42.15 30.91 26.17
CA ASN A 21 -42.83 31.04 27.47
C ASN A 21 -42.75 32.45 28.11
N GLY A 22 -42.18 33.45 27.41
CA GLY A 22 -42.13 34.83 27.88
C GLY A 22 -41.26 35.08 29.12
N LYS A 23 -40.56 34.06 29.64
CA LYS A 23 -39.61 34.20 30.76
C LYS A 23 -38.24 34.61 30.21
N LYS A 24 -37.73 35.77 30.62
CA LYS A 24 -36.32 36.13 30.35
C LYS A 24 -35.43 35.14 31.11
N LEU A 25 -34.60 34.39 30.40
CA LEU A 25 -33.51 33.63 31.00
C LEU A 25 -32.65 34.59 31.82
N SER A 26 -32.57 34.36 33.14
CA SER A 26 -31.66 35.10 34.02
C SER A 26 -30.23 34.91 33.52
N GLU A 27 -29.40 35.96 33.53
CA GLU A 27 -27.98 35.87 33.15
C GLU A 27 -27.24 34.75 33.90
N GLU A 28 -27.68 34.44 35.11
CA GLU A 28 -27.12 33.38 35.94
C GLU A 28 -27.37 31.98 35.35
N SER A 29 -28.55 31.75 34.77
CA SER A 29 -28.89 30.49 34.10
C SER A 29 -28.14 30.34 32.77
N LEU A 30 -27.91 31.46 32.07
CA LEU A 30 -27.12 31.48 30.84
C LEU A 30 -25.65 31.13 31.12
N LYS A 31 -25.06 31.74 32.16
CA LYS A 31 -23.69 31.45 32.62
C LYS A 31 -23.52 29.99 33.06
N LYS A 32 -24.52 29.40 33.71
CA LYS A 32 -24.49 27.98 34.09
C LYS A 32 -24.52 27.04 32.88
N LEU A 33 -25.31 27.37 31.85
CA LEU A 33 -25.36 26.59 30.61
C LEU A 33 -24.05 26.67 29.81
N GLU A 34 -23.44 27.85 29.74
CA GLU A 34 -22.14 28.05 29.09
C GLU A 34 -21.01 27.34 29.85
N ALA A 35 -21.02 27.42 31.19
CA ALA A 35 -20.09 26.67 32.02
C ALA A 35 -20.24 25.15 31.80
N PHE A 36 -21.47 24.62 31.80
CA PHE A 36 -21.76 23.21 31.54
C PHE A 36 -21.27 22.76 30.16
N ARG A 37 -21.47 23.58 29.12
CA ARG A 37 -20.94 23.33 27.77
C ARG A 37 -19.41 23.23 27.77
N SER A 38 -18.73 24.19 28.39
CA SER A 38 -17.27 24.23 28.42
C SER A 38 -16.65 23.06 29.20
N ILE A 39 -17.33 22.56 30.24
CA ILE A 39 -16.91 21.40 31.01
C ILE A 39 -17.03 20.14 30.15
N ASN A 40 -18.16 19.97 29.46
CA ASN A 40 -18.40 18.78 28.64
C ASN A 40 -17.49 18.74 27.40
N GLU A 41 -17.22 19.88 26.74
CA GLU A 41 -16.25 19.95 25.64
C GLU A 41 -14.84 19.55 26.12
N LYS A 42 -14.42 20.00 27.30
CA LYS A 42 -13.15 19.60 27.92
C LYS A 42 -13.13 18.11 28.28
N GLU A 43 -14.21 17.56 28.82
CA GLU A 43 -14.29 16.12 29.12
C GLU A 43 -14.18 15.26 27.85
N ILE A 44 -14.84 15.66 26.77
CA ILE A 44 -14.75 14.99 25.47
C ILE A 44 -13.31 15.06 24.93
N GLU A 45 -12.67 16.23 24.99
CA GLU A 45 -11.29 16.41 24.53
C GLU A 45 -10.28 15.60 25.36
N ILE A 46 -10.49 15.52 26.68
CA ILE A 46 -9.71 14.67 27.59
C ILE A 46 -9.92 13.19 27.26
N GLU A 47 -11.16 12.76 27.02
CA GLU A 47 -11.47 11.36 26.70
C GLU A 47 -10.92 10.96 25.33
N GLU A 48 -11.00 11.83 24.32
CA GLU A 48 -10.35 11.63 23.02
C GLU A 48 -8.82 11.58 23.15
N THR A 49 -8.23 12.48 23.93
CA THR A 49 -6.79 12.51 24.18
C THR A 49 -6.35 11.23 24.92
N ARG A 50 -7.14 10.76 25.88
CA ARG A 50 -6.89 9.52 26.62
C ARG A 50 -7.02 8.31 25.71
N LYS A 51 -8.07 8.22 24.88
CA LYS A 51 -8.25 7.18 23.84
C LYS A 51 -7.06 7.15 22.89
N ARG A 52 -6.65 8.30 22.35
CA ARG A 52 -5.46 8.42 21.47
C ARG A 52 -4.19 7.92 22.16
N ARG A 53 -3.95 8.31 23.42
CA ARG A 53 -2.80 7.85 24.21
C ARG A 53 -2.84 6.35 24.51
N THR A 54 -3.99 5.80 24.87
CA THR A 54 -4.13 4.35 25.11
C THR A 54 -3.92 3.54 23.83
N THR A 55 -4.43 4.01 22.70
CA THR A 55 -4.21 3.38 21.39
C THR A 55 -2.75 3.48 20.96
N SER A 56 -2.08 4.62 21.18
CA SER A 56 -0.65 4.78 20.85
C SER A 56 0.27 3.94 21.74
N CYS A 57 -0.06 3.80 23.03
CA CYS A 57 0.72 2.96 23.95
C CYS A 57 0.53 1.46 23.62
N SER A 58 -0.69 1.05 23.26
CA SER A 58 -0.98 -0.30 22.78
C SER A 58 -0.23 -0.61 21.48
N SER A 59 -0.22 0.29 20.50
CA SER A 59 0.47 0.09 19.23
C SER A 59 1.99 0.04 19.38
N GLN A 60 2.59 0.86 20.27
CA GLN A 60 4.01 0.78 20.58
C GLN A 60 4.39 -0.54 21.26
N GLN A 61 3.56 -1.05 22.17
CA GLN A 61 3.78 -2.36 22.79
C GLN A 61 3.61 -3.51 21.78
N ALA A 62 2.62 -3.43 20.89
CA ALA A 62 2.42 -4.38 19.80
C ALA A 62 3.59 -4.37 18.82
N PHE A 63 4.11 -3.18 18.48
CA PHE A 63 5.29 -3.01 17.64
C PHE A 63 6.55 -3.58 18.30
N LYS A 64 6.76 -3.30 19.59
CA LYS A 64 7.89 -3.84 20.37
C LYS A 64 7.82 -5.37 20.46
N ARG A 65 6.62 -5.94 20.66
CA ARG A 65 6.39 -7.41 20.63
C ARG A 65 6.65 -8.00 19.24
N ALA A 66 6.22 -7.33 18.18
CA ALA A 66 6.49 -7.75 16.80
C ALA A 66 7.98 -7.71 16.45
N MET A 67 8.71 -6.67 16.90
CA MET A 67 10.17 -6.57 16.78
C MET A 67 10.95 -7.47 17.75
N THR A 68 10.32 -8.08 18.74
CA THR A 68 11.00 -9.05 19.63
C THR A 68 10.91 -10.47 19.07
N SER A 69 9.85 -10.78 18.30
CA SER A 69 9.67 -12.11 17.72
C SER A 69 10.48 -12.28 16.44
N LYS A 70 11.55 -13.10 16.52
CA LYS A 70 12.39 -13.46 15.36
C LYS A 70 11.60 -14.01 14.18
N ARG A 71 10.49 -14.74 14.44
CA ARG A 71 9.63 -15.32 13.40
C ARG A 71 8.86 -14.25 12.61
N ILE A 72 8.41 -13.17 13.27
CA ILE A 72 7.70 -12.07 12.61
C ILE A 72 8.69 -11.20 11.83
N ILE A 73 9.84 -10.88 12.43
CA ILE A 73 10.92 -10.15 11.74
C ILE A 73 11.35 -10.87 10.47
N PHE A 74 11.60 -12.18 10.52
CA PHE A 74 12.02 -12.94 9.34
C PHE A 74 10.98 -12.87 8.21
N ARG A 75 9.68 -12.93 8.56
CA ARG A 75 8.60 -12.77 7.57
C ARG A 75 8.53 -11.35 7.02
N VAL A 76 8.74 -10.33 7.85
CA VAL A 76 8.80 -8.92 7.41
C VAL A 76 9.98 -8.68 6.49
N ILE A 77 11.17 -9.23 6.80
CA ILE A 77 12.37 -9.13 5.95
C ILE A 77 12.11 -9.77 4.59
N ASN A 78 11.60 -11.01 4.56
CA ASN A 78 11.26 -11.68 3.31
C ASN A 78 10.21 -10.89 2.52
N CYS A 79 9.20 -10.35 3.19
CA CYS A 79 8.18 -9.52 2.56
C CYS A 79 8.78 -8.23 1.97
N SER A 80 9.68 -7.55 2.69
CA SER A 80 10.40 -6.38 2.21
C SER A 80 11.28 -6.69 1.01
N PHE A 81 11.93 -7.85 0.99
CA PHE A 81 12.72 -8.31 -0.14
C PHE A 81 11.85 -8.58 -1.38
N CYS A 82 10.70 -9.26 -1.20
CA CYS A 82 9.72 -9.43 -2.28
C CYS A 82 9.20 -8.07 -2.80
N TRP A 83 8.95 -7.11 -1.90
CA TRP A 83 8.53 -5.75 -2.25
C TRP A 83 9.59 -5.05 -3.08
N MET A 84 10.84 -5.10 -2.65
CA MET A 84 11.98 -4.54 -3.38
C MET A 84 12.12 -5.13 -4.78
N ILE A 85 12.04 -6.46 -4.93
CA ILE A 85 12.11 -7.14 -6.23
C ILE A 85 10.93 -6.72 -7.14
N ASN A 86 9.71 -6.75 -6.62
CA ASN A 86 8.53 -6.36 -7.41
C ASN A 86 8.62 -4.90 -7.86
N THR A 87 9.05 -4.01 -6.97
CA THR A 87 9.27 -2.59 -7.30
C THR A 87 10.37 -2.41 -8.35
N LEU A 88 11.49 -3.13 -8.22
CA LEU A 88 12.59 -3.08 -9.18
C LEU A 88 12.14 -3.56 -10.57
N ILE A 89 11.46 -4.71 -10.65
CA ILE A 89 10.97 -5.26 -11.93
C ILE A 89 9.93 -4.33 -12.55
N TYR A 90 9.00 -3.79 -11.75
CA TYR A 90 7.99 -2.86 -12.21
C TYR A 90 8.60 -1.60 -12.82
N TYR A 91 9.53 -0.96 -12.11
CA TYR A 91 10.21 0.24 -12.61
C TYR A 91 11.16 -0.07 -13.76
N GLY A 92 11.83 -1.23 -13.75
CA GLY A 92 12.68 -1.69 -14.85
C GLY A 92 11.88 -1.89 -16.15
N LEU A 93 10.74 -2.58 -16.08
CA LEU A 93 9.82 -2.71 -17.23
C LEU A 93 9.28 -1.34 -17.65
N SER A 94 8.88 -0.50 -16.71
CA SER A 94 8.39 0.84 -17.00
C SER A 94 9.43 1.72 -17.69
N MET A 95 10.72 1.62 -17.34
CA MET A 95 11.80 2.33 -18.02
C MET A 95 12.03 1.76 -19.43
N SER A 96 12.03 0.43 -19.56
CA SER A 96 12.15 -0.25 -20.86
C SER A 96 10.98 0.09 -21.80
N SER A 97 9.79 0.39 -21.27
CA SER A 97 8.61 0.80 -22.04
C SER A 97 8.85 2.06 -22.89
N GLY A 98 9.69 2.97 -22.43
CA GLY A 98 10.06 4.19 -23.16
C GLY A 98 10.99 3.93 -24.35
N SER A 99 11.65 2.78 -24.36
CA SER A 99 12.64 2.35 -25.36
C SER A 99 12.07 1.37 -26.39
N ILE A 100 10.84 0.89 -26.21
CA ILE A 100 10.17 -0.01 -27.19
C ILE A 100 9.88 0.78 -28.47
N VAL A 101 10.29 0.22 -29.61
CA VAL A 101 10.07 0.77 -30.94
C VAL A 101 8.56 0.83 -31.24
N GLY A 102 8.00 2.04 -31.35
CA GLY A 102 6.58 2.27 -31.62
C GLY A 102 6.03 3.59 -31.07
N ASN A 103 4.70 3.80 -31.18
CA ASN A 103 4.03 4.96 -30.58
C ASN A 103 3.93 4.79 -29.06
N ARG A 104 4.68 5.60 -28.30
CA ARG A 104 4.72 5.58 -26.83
C ARG A 104 3.35 5.71 -26.18
N TYR A 105 2.46 6.52 -26.78
CA TYR A 105 1.09 6.70 -26.29
C TYR A 105 0.25 5.44 -26.46
N GLY A 106 0.38 4.75 -27.60
CA GLY A 106 -0.33 3.49 -27.85
C GLY A 106 0.08 2.37 -26.91
N ASN A 107 1.38 2.22 -26.66
CA ASN A 107 1.90 1.23 -25.71
C ASN A 107 1.45 1.51 -24.27
N PHE A 108 1.37 2.79 -23.88
CA PHE A 108 0.87 3.15 -22.55
C PHE A 108 -0.62 2.82 -22.38
N ILE A 109 -1.45 3.16 -23.37
CA ILE A 109 -2.88 2.83 -23.36
C ILE A 109 -3.08 1.31 -23.31
N LEU A 110 -2.31 0.54 -24.08
CA LEU A 110 -2.36 -0.93 -24.05
C LEU A 110 -1.93 -1.48 -22.67
N CYS A 111 -0.90 -0.90 -22.04
CA CYS A 111 -0.51 -1.28 -20.68
C CYS A 111 -1.66 -1.05 -19.69
N SER A 112 -2.28 0.12 -19.71
CA SER A 112 -3.42 0.44 -18.82
C SER A 112 -4.63 -0.47 -19.08
N LEU A 113 -4.91 -0.80 -20.35
CA LEU A 113 -5.99 -1.74 -20.71
C LEU A 113 -5.73 -3.15 -20.18
N VAL A 114 -4.47 -3.61 -20.18
CA VAL A 114 -4.07 -4.94 -19.71
C VAL A 114 -4.13 -5.05 -18.18
N GLU A 115 -4.04 -3.94 -17.44
CA GLU A 115 -4.17 -3.95 -15.98
C GLU A 115 -5.58 -4.32 -15.51
N ILE A 116 -6.63 -3.89 -16.23
CA ILE A 116 -8.03 -4.18 -15.87
C ILE A 116 -8.31 -5.70 -15.79
N PRO A 117 -8.06 -6.51 -16.83
CA PRO A 117 -8.28 -7.96 -16.77
C PRO A 117 -7.33 -8.65 -15.78
N ALA A 118 -6.14 -8.09 -15.52
CA ALA A 118 -5.20 -8.63 -14.55
C ALA A 118 -5.80 -8.65 -13.14
N LEU A 119 -6.55 -7.61 -12.76
CA LEU A 119 -7.21 -7.51 -11.47
C LEU A 119 -8.27 -8.61 -11.28
N PHE A 120 -9.09 -8.88 -12.30
CA PHE A 120 -10.07 -9.96 -12.26
C PHE A 120 -9.39 -11.34 -12.16
N LEU A 121 -8.31 -11.54 -12.92
CA LEU A 121 -7.57 -12.81 -12.91
C LEU A 121 -6.93 -13.07 -11.54
N VAL A 122 -6.40 -12.04 -10.90
CA VAL A 122 -5.83 -12.11 -9.53
C VAL A 122 -6.83 -12.68 -8.54
N ILE A 123 -8.07 -12.20 -8.57
CA ILE A 123 -9.10 -12.64 -7.61
C ILE A 123 -9.36 -14.15 -7.79
N LYS A 124 -9.41 -14.61 -9.04
CA LYS A 124 -9.61 -16.02 -9.37
C LYS A 124 -8.42 -16.89 -8.96
N ILE A 125 -7.19 -16.43 -9.23
CA ILE A 125 -5.97 -17.14 -8.82
C ILE A 125 -5.90 -17.24 -7.30
N MET A 126 -6.19 -16.15 -6.59
CA MET A 126 -6.12 -16.09 -5.14
C MET A 126 -7.17 -16.98 -4.45
N ASN A 127 -8.31 -17.21 -5.09
CA ASN A 127 -9.33 -18.14 -4.57
C ASN A 127 -8.94 -19.62 -4.75
N ASN A 128 -8.15 -19.96 -5.77
CA ASN A 128 -7.84 -21.35 -6.12
C ASN A 128 -6.43 -21.81 -5.70
N CYS A 129 -5.46 -20.90 -5.59
CA CYS A 129 -4.07 -21.21 -5.26
C CYS A 129 -3.68 -20.63 -3.89
N GLY A 130 -2.83 -21.36 -3.15
CA GLY A 130 -2.22 -20.83 -1.92
C GLY A 130 -1.44 -19.54 -2.19
N ARG A 131 -1.62 -18.50 -1.38
CA ARG A 131 -1.06 -17.15 -1.64
C ARG A 131 0.48 -17.12 -1.73
N ARG A 132 1.20 -17.99 -1.02
CA ARG A 132 2.68 -18.09 -1.11
C ARG A 132 3.13 -18.71 -2.43
N GLU A 133 2.52 -19.81 -2.85
CA GLU A 133 2.82 -20.48 -4.11
C GLU A 133 2.48 -19.58 -5.30
N SER A 134 1.36 -18.87 -5.21
CA SER A 134 0.94 -17.91 -6.24
C SER A 134 1.95 -16.78 -6.41
N GLN A 135 2.53 -16.26 -5.32
CA GLN A 135 3.52 -15.18 -5.39
C GLN A 135 4.82 -15.64 -6.04
N CYS A 136 5.31 -16.83 -5.68
CA CYS A 136 6.51 -17.40 -6.29
C CYS A 136 6.27 -17.72 -7.78
N ALA A 137 5.13 -18.31 -8.12
CA ALA A 137 4.78 -18.65 -9.49
C ALA A 137 4.71 -17.40 -10.40
N THR A 138 4.06 -16.32 -9.95
CA THR A 138 3.97 -15.09 -10.75
C THR A 138 5.33 -14.41 -10.93
N LEU A 139 6.19 -14.44 -9.90
CA LEU A 139 7.55 -13.92 -9.99
C LEU A 139 8.42 -14.72 -10.96
N LEU A 140 8.35 -16.06 -10.91
CA LEU A 140 9.07 -16.94 -11.83
C LEU A 140 8.62 -16.74 -13.28
N VAL A 141 7.31 -16.66 -13.51
CA VAL A 141 6.73 -16.37 -14.84
C VAL A 141 7.18 -14.99 -15.33
N CYS A 142 7.16 -13.97 -14.46
CA CYS A 142 7.62 -12.64 -14.84
C CYS A 142 9.12 -12.65 -15.19
N SER A 143 9.95 -13.33 -14.41
CA SER A 143 11.39 -13.42 -14.65
C SER A 143 11.71 -14.16 -15.96
N SER A 144 11.05 -15.29 -16.22
CA SER A 144 11.23 -16.05 -17.46
C SER A 144 10.82 -15.24 -18.69
N LEU A 145 9.75 -14.44 -18.60
CA LEU A 145 9.32 -13.53 -19.67
C LEU A 145 10.35 -12.41 -19.90
N CYS A 146 10.90 -11.81 -18.84
CA CYS A 146 11.95 -10.80 -18.97
C CYS A 146 13.21 -11.36 -19.65
N ILE A 147 13.63 -12.57 -19.29
CA ILE A 147 14.75 -13.25 -19.95
C ILE A 147 14.42 -13.53 -21.41
N SER A 148 13.20 -14.00 -21.70
CA SER A 148 12.75 -14.28 -23.07
C SER A 148 12.80 -13.02 -23.95
N ILE A 149 12.44 -11.85 -23.42
CA ILE A 149 12.55 -10.56 -24.14
C ILE A 149 14.00 -10.26 -24.52
N ALA A 150 14.98 -10.58 -23.67
CA ALA A 150 16.40 -10.33 -23.96
C ALA A 150 16.93 -11.19 -25.12
N PHE A 151 16.40 -12.41 -25.32
CA PHE A 151 16.80 -13.30 -26.41
C PHE A 151 16.09 -13.00 -27.74
N VAL A 152 15.04 -12.16 -27.75
CA VAL A 152 14.30 -11.86 -28.98
C VAL A 152 15.03 -10.77 -29.78
N PRO A 153 15.36 -11.03 -31.06
CA PRO A 153 16.05 -10.06 -31.89
C PRO A 153 15.18 -8.86 -32.24
N LYS A 154 15.81 -7.68 -32.31
CA LYS A 154 15.16 -6.35 -32.40
C LYS A 154 14.28 -6.13 -33.65
N TYR A 155 14.34 -6.99 -34.66
CA TYR A 155 13.52 -6.89 -35.87
C TYR A 155 12.06 -7.32 -35.66
N ALA A 156 11.78 -8.16 -34.65
CA ALA A 156 10.43 -8.64 -34.35
C ALA A 156 9.69 -7.70 -33.39
N VAL A 157 9.31 -6.51 -33.86
CA VAL A 157 8.69 -5.46 -33.03
C VAL A 157 7.39 -5.94 -32.37
N ILE A 158 6.52 -6.63 -33.13
CA ILE A 158 5.23 -7.14 -32.62
C ILE A 158 5.44 -8.17 -31.50
N LEU A 159 6.38 -9.09 -31.68
CA LEU A 159 6.68 -10.11 -30.68
C LEU A 159 7.23 -9.49 -29.39
N ASN A 160 8.11 -8.49 -29.51
CA ASN A 160 8.62 -7.73 -28.37
C ASN A 160 7.49 -7.01 -27.61
N VAL A 161 6.57 -6.36 -28.32
CA VAL A 161 5.42 -5.68 -27.69
C VAL A 161 4.51 -6.68 -26.97
N LEU A 162 4.21 -7.82 -27.58
CA LEU A 162 3.39 -8.87 -26.95
C LEU A 162 4.04 -9.42 -25.68
N LEU A 163 5.31 -9.80 -25.74
CA LEU A 163 6.06 -10.29 -24.57
C LEU A 163 6.12 -9.24 -23.47
N TYR A 164 6.33 -7.98 -23.84
CA TYR A 164 6.32 -6.87 -22.89
C TYR A 164 4.96 -6.70 -22.21
N LEU A 165 3.86 -6.75 -22.97
CA LEU A 165 2.50 -6.68 -22.43
C LEU A 165 2.19 -7.85 -21.49
N ILE A 166 2.63 -9.06 -21.82
CA ILE A 166 2.47 -10.25 -20.96
C ILE A 166 3.32 -10.11 -19.69
N GLY A 167 4.55 -9.58 -19.79
CA GLY A 167 5.38 -9.27 -18.63
C GLY A 167 4.72 -8.23 -17.72
N LYS A 168 4.17 -7.16 -18.32
CA LYS A 168 3.44 -6.12 -17.58
C LYS A 168 2.15 -6.65 -16.93
N PHE A 169 1.45 -7.57 -17.58
CA PHE A 169 0.32 -8.29 -16.99
C PHE A 169 0.76 -9.08 -15.75
N SER A 170 1.82 -9.90 -15.88
CA SER A 170 2.31 -10.76 -14.81
C SER A 170 2.80 -9.98 -13.58
N ILE A 171 3.56 -8.89 -13.78
CA ILE A 171 4.02 -8.06 -12.66
C ILE A 171 2.86 -7.37 -11.94
N THR A 172 1.81 -6.98 -12.67
CA THR A 172 0.61 -6.35 -12.07
C THR A 172 -0.11 -7.35 -11.16
N ILE A 173 -0.26 -8.60 -11.62
CA ILE A 173 -0.83 -9.69 -10.82
C ILE A 173 0.01 -9.92 -9.55
N SER A 174 1.33 -10.05 -9.72
CA SER A 174 2.28 -10.24 -8.60
C SER A 174 2.21 -9.12 -7.58
N PHE A 175 2.05 -7.87 -8.02
CA PHE A 175 1.93 -6.72 -7.14
C PHE A 175 0.66 -6.81 -6.28
N VAL A 176 -0.49 -7.14 -6.87
CA VAL A 176 -1.74 -7.22 -6.11
C VAL A 176 -1.75 -8.40 -5.13
N ILE A 177 -1.21 -9.55 -5.52
CA ILE A 177 -1.03 -10.69 -4.61
C ILE A 177 -0.13 -10.30 -3.44
N LEU A 178 0.98 -9.60 -3.70
CA LEU A 178 1.88 -9.12 -2.66
C LEU A 178 1.16 -8.20 -1.68
N TYR A 179 0.34 -7.27 -2.16
CA TYR A 179 -0.46 -6.39 -1.30
C TYR A 179 -1.45 -7.17 -0.44
N MET A 180 -2.18 -8.12 -1.01
CA MET A 180 -3.09 -9.00 -0.27
C MET A 180 -2.34 -9.82 0.78
N TYR A 181 -1.20 -10.41 0.40
CA TYR A 181 -0.35 -11.18 1.30
C TYR A 181 0.16 -10.32 2.46
N THR A 182 0.60 -9.08 2.21
CA THR A 182 1.01 -8.16 3.28
C THR A 182 -0.15 -7.84 4.23
N ALA A 183 -1.37 -7.70 3.72
CA ALA A 183 -2.55 -7.42 4.53
C ALA A 183 -2.98 -8.62 5.40
N GLU A 184 -2.83 -9.87 4.93
CA GLU A 184 -2.97 -11.08 5.76
C GLU A 184 -1.91 -11.12 6.88
N MET A 185 -0.65 -10.96 6.48
CA MET A 185 0.51 -11.32 7.29
C MET A 185 0.71 -10.32 8.44
N PHE A 186 0.33 -9.05 8.22
CA PHE A 186 0.55 -8.00 9.21
C PHE A 186 -0.61 -7.85 10.20
N PRO A 187 -0.32 -7.84 11.53
CA PRO A 187 -1.33 -7.59 12.56
C PRO A 187 -1.99 -6.23 12.35
N THR A 188 -3.32 -6.15 12.51
CA THR A 188 -4.12 -4.94 12.30
C THR A 188 -3.57 -3.71 13.03
N GLU A 189 -3.07 -3.88 14.25
CA GLU A 189 -2.54 -2.79 15.09
C GLU A 189 -1.27 -2.12 14.54
N ILE A 190 -0.46 -2.83 13.74
CA ILE A 190 0.85 -2.35 13.25
C ILE A 190 1.00 -2.45 11.73
N ARG A 191 -0.08 -2.80 11.01
CA ARG A 191 -0.09 -3.02 9.57
C ARG A 191 0.42 -1.80 8.80
N HIS A 192 -0.03 -0.60 9.16
CA HIS A 192 0.39 0.62 8.50
C HIS A 192 1.89 0.91 8.69
N SER A 193 2.43 0.67 9.89
CA SER A 193 3.86 0.85 10.16
C SER A 193 4.73 -0.16 9.42
N LEU A 194 4.35 -1.45 9.42
CA LEU A 194 5.07 -2.50 8.70
C LEU A 194 5.01 -2.27 7.18
N PHE A 195 3.84 -1.90 6.66
CA PHE A 195 3.68 -1.53 5.26
C PHE A 195 4.58 -0.32 4.89
N GLY A 196 4.67 0.68 5.78
CA GLY A 196 5.58 1.80 5.62
C GLY A 196 7.05 1.37 5.54
N ILE A 197 7.50 0.46 6.41
CA ILE A 197 8.86 -0.10 6.36
C ILE A 197 9.10 -0.84 5.04
N CYS A 198 8.19 -1.72 4.62
CA CYS A 198 8.30 -2.43 3.34
C CYS A 198 8.35 -1.44 2.14
N SER A 199 7.55 -0.38 2.18
CA SER A 199 7.54 0.66 1.15
C SER A 199 8.87 1.43 1.08
N MET A 200 9.52 1.68 2.22
CA MET A 200 10.87 2.27 2.24
C MET A 200 11.90 1.38 1.56
N PHE A 201 11.86 0.06 1.80
CA PHE A 201 12.69 -0.90 1.05
C PHE A 201 12.32 -0.95 -0.43
N GLY A 202 11.04 -0.81 -0.78
CA GLY A 202 10.58 -0.61 -2.15
C GLY A 202 11.24 0.59 -2.83
N ARG A 203 11.32 1.73 -2.12
CA ARG A 203 12.00 2.93 -2.61
C ARG A 203 13.49 2.70 -2.85
N ILE A 204 14.16 1.97 -1.97
CA ILE A 204 15.56 1.53 -2.21
C ILE A 204 15.62 0.72 -3.51
N GLY A 205 14.69 -0.22 -3.72
CA GLY A 205 14.58 -0.99 -4.96
C GLY A 205 14.40 -0.11 -6.21
N SER A 206 13.56 0.93 -6.12
CA SER A 206 13.38 1.89 -7.23
C SER A 206 14.61 2.76 -7.50
N MET A 207 15.43 3.05 -6.48
CA MET A 207 16.69 3.78 -6.63
C MET A 207 17.78 2.90 -7.25
N VAL A 208 17.76 1.59 -7.01
CA VAL A 208 18.68 0.61 -7.59
C VAL A 208 18.27 0.21 -9.02
N ALA A 209 16.98 0.29 -9.36
CA ALA A 209 16.46 -0.02 -10.70
C ALA A 209 17.20 0.69 -11.86
N PRO A 210 17.45 2.02 -11.85
CA PRO A 210 18.21 2.70 -12.90
C PRO A 210 19.72 2.36 -12.89
N GLN A 211 20.27 1.86 -11.79
CA GLN A 211 21.68 1.44 -11.70
C GLN A 211 21.91 0.02 -12.23
N THR A 212 20.87 -0.80 -12.29
CA THR A 212 20.93 -2.18 -12.78
C THR A 212 21.40 -2.28 -14.24
N PRO A 213 20.88 -1.50 -15.21
CA PRO A 213 21.39 -1.52 -16.58
C PRO A 213 22.83 -0.96 -16.70
N LEU A 214 23.23 -0.02 -15.85
CA LEU A 214 24.62 0.48 -15.79
C LEU A 214 25.59 -0.59 -15.27
N LEU A 215 25.16 -1.41 -14.29
CA LEU A 215 25.93 -2.56 -13.81
C LEU A 215 26.08 -3.65 -14.88
N VAL A 216 25.01 -3.92 -15.65
CA VAL A 216 25.04 -4.83 -16.81
C VAL A 216 26.00 -4.34 -17.89
N THR A 217 26.16 -3.03 -18.03
CA THR A 217 27.09 -2.44 -19.02
C THR A 217 28.56 -2.56 -18.57
N TYR A 218 28.83 -2.53 -17.26
CA TYR A 218 30.18 -2.70 -16.70
C TYR A 218 30.59 -4.17 -16.47
N PHE A 219 29.64 -5.07 -16.19
CA PHE A 219 29.88 -6.48 -15.87
C PHE A 219 29.30 -7.48 -16.90
N GLY A 220 28.74 -6.98 -18.01
CA GLY A 220 28.27 -7.77 -19.15
C GLY A 220 26.91 -8.44 -18.96
N GLU A 221 26.45 -9.06 -20.06
CA GLU A 221 25.17 -9.76 -20.22
C GLU A 221 24.95 -10.92 -19.23
N LEU A 222 25.99 -11.37 -18.52
CA LEU A 222 25.96 -12.48 -17.56
C LEU A 222 25.61 -12.08 -16.11
N SER A 223 25.61 -10.78 -15.79
CA SER A 223 25.34 -10.27 -14.45
C SER A 223 23.90 -10.48 -13.92
N PRO A 224 22.80 -10.40 -14.70
CA PRO A 224 21.47 -10.69 -14.18
C PRO A 224 21.30 -12.18 -13.82
N LEU A 225 22.07 -13.08 -14.45
CA LEU A 225 22.02 -14.53 -14.15
C LEU A 225 22.56 -14.85 -12.74
N LEU A 226 23.60 -14.13 -12.29
CA LEU A 226 24.19 -14.31 -10.96
C LEU A 226 23.32 -13.72 -9.84
N LEU A 227 22.61 -12.62 -10.10
CA LEU A 227 21.72 -12.00 -9.11
C LEU A 227 20.44 -12.82 -8.85
N PHE A 228 19.96 -13.57 -9.86
CA PHE A 228 18.77 -14.42 -9.77
C PHE A 228 19.07 -15.90 -9.42
N SER A 229 20.33 -16.34 -9.44
CA SER A 229 20.76 -17.71 -9.10
C SER A 229 20.93 -17.95 -7.58
N GLY A 230 20.97 -16.89 -6.78
CA GLY A 230 21.16 -16.95 -5.32
C GLY A 230 19.88 -17.18 -4.50
N SER A 231 18.86 -17.81 -5.05
CA SER A 231 17.65 -18.24 -4.33
C SER A 231 17.80 -19.64 -3.74
#